data_AF-A0A9Q3X337-F1
#
_entry.id   AF-A0A9Q3X337-F1
#
_cell.length_a   1.000
_cell.length_b   1.000
_cell.length_c   1.000
_cell.angle_alpha   90.00
_cell.angle_beta   90.00
_cell.angle_gamma   90.00
#
_symmetry.space_group_name_H-M   'P 1'
#
loop_
_entity.id
_entity.type
_entity.pdbx_description
1 polymer ?
#
loop_
_entity_poly.entity_id
_entity_poly.type
_entity_poly.pdbx_seq_one_letter_code
_entity_poly.pdbx_strand_id
1 'polypeptide(L)'
;MQTPSQLHQRLNNRRFTVANNTHGLSGSGTVFHYLVEADGICGTYQGGRIRWGKQVGRVTGPDTIELLFQCLTLDGQLLAGWSRGTVGVDDAGGTTLSFVWGWLSGATGGGESHYVECDSPS
;
A
#
# COMPACT_ATOMS: atom_id res chain seq x y z
N MET A 1 -7.26 22.87 16.73
CA MET A 1 -6.73 22.05 15.62
C MET A 1 -5.88 20.95 16.25
N GLN A 2 -6.24 19.68 16.09
CA GLN A 2 -5.39 18.57 16.53
C GLN A 2 -4.20 18.46 15.57
N THR A 3 -2.99 18.30 16.10
CA THR A 3 -1.80 18.03 15.31
C THR A 3 -2.02 16.74 14.51
N PRO A 4 -1.81 16.73 13.18
CA PRO A 4 -1.91 15.50 12.40
C PRO A 4 -0.95 14.44 12.94
N SER A 5 -1.41 13.19 13.04
CA SER A 5 -0.54 12.09 13.46
C SER A 5 0.65 11.96 12.51
N GLN A 6 1.78 11.44 13.01
CA GLN A 6 2.97 11.18 12.19
C GLN A 6 2.63 10.36 10.94
N LEU A 7 1.75 9.37 11.07
CA LEU A 7 1.25 8.56 9.96
C LEU A 7 0.45 9.37 8.94
N HIS A 8 -0.40 10.30 9.38
CA HIS A 8 -1.08 11.20 8.45
C HIS A 8 -0.06 11.98 7.61
N GLN A 9 0.98 12.55 8.23
CA GLN A 9 2.00 13.32 7.50
C GLN A 9 2.80 12.46 6.52
N ARG A 10 3.01 11.19 6.84
CA ARG A 10 3.83 10.24 6.07
C ARG A 10 3.06 9.45 5.01
N LEU A 11 1.73 9.43 5.05
CA LEU A 11 0.92 8.67 4.11
C LEU A 11 -0.07 9.53 3.32
N ASN A 12 -0.65 10.56 3.95
CA ASN A 12 -1.76 11.27 3.33
C ASN A 12 -1.33 12.00 2.06
N ASN A 13 -2.05 11.73 0.98
CA ASN A 13 -1.79 12.24 -0.36
C ASN A 13 -0.39 11.92 -0.89
N ARG A 14 0.25 10.85 -0.40
CA ARG A 14 1.57 10.40 -0.87
C ARG A 14 1.47 9.16 -1.74
N ARG A 15 2.49 9.00 -2.59
CA ARG A 15 2.57 7.93 -3.58
C ARG A 15 3.77 7.05 -3.34
N PHE A 16 3.61 5.76 -3.62
CA PHE A 16 4.62 4.75 -3.38
C PHE A 16 4.75 3.83 -4.58
N THR A 17 5.97 3.42 -4.89
CA THR A 17 6.24 2.33 -5.83
C THR A 17 6.83 1.13 -5.10
N VAL A 18 6.71 -0.04 -5.71
CA VAL A 18 7.22 -1.30 -5.16
C VAL A 18 8.73 -1.36 -5.41
N ALA A 19 9.51 -1.34 -4.33
CA ALA A 19 10.95 -1.60 -4.36
C ALA A 19 11.23 -3.11 -4.39
N ASN A 20 10.46 -3.89 -3.65
CA ASN A 20 10.53 -5.36 -3.65
C ASN A 20 9.15 -5.95 -3.33
N ASN A 21 8.79 -7.05 -3.97
CA ASN A 21 7.59 -7.81 -3.65
C ASN A 21 7.82 -9.28 -3.96
N THR A 22 8.07 -10.07 -2.92
CA THR A 22 8.28 -11.50 -3.10
C THR A 22 6.94 -12.18 -3.34
N HIS A 23 6.80 -12.84 -4.50
CA HIS A 23 5.62 -13.62 -4.89
C HIS A 23 4.31 -12.84 -5.09
N GLY A 24 4.32 -11.51 -5.03
CA GLY A 24 3.12 -10.69 -5.19
C GLY A 24 2.83 -10.24 -6.62
N LEU A 25 1.63 -9.67 -6.82
CA LEU A 25 1.17 -9.25 -8.15
C LEU A 25 1.81 -7.93 -8.60
N SER A 26 1.97 -6.97 -7.67
CA SER A 26 2.51 -5.65 -7.91
C SER A 26 4.04 -5.68 -8.06
N GLY A 27 4.56 -4.83 -8.94
CA GLY A 27 6.00 -4.67 -9.19
C GLY A 27 6.36 -3.19 -9.36
N SER A 28 7.57 -2.90 -9.83
CA SER A 28 8.11 -1.52 -9.93
C SER A 28 7.28 -0.55 -10.79
N GLY A 29 6.42 -1.07 -11.66
CA GLY A 29 5.46 -0.28 -12.45
C GLY A 29 4.11 -0.04 -11.77
N THR A 30 3.90 -0.52 -10.54
CA THR A 30 2.65 -0.32 -9.78
C THR A 30 2.80 0.85 -8.82
N VAL A 31 1.95 1.86 -8.95
CA VAL A 31 1.93 3.04 -8.09
C VAL A 31 0.73 2.97 -7.16
N PHE A 32 0.97 3.17 -5.87
CA PHE A 32 -0.04 3.26 -4.82
C PHE A 32 -0.20 4.72 -4.40
N HIS A 33 -1.43 5.18 -4.20
CA HIS A 33 -1.75 6.50 -3.67
C HIS A 33 -2.63 6.35 -2.44
N TYR A 34 -2.17 6.92 -1.33
CA TYR A 34 -2.81 6.80 -0.02
C TYR A 34 -3.50 8.11 0.36
N LEU A 35 -4.65 7.99 1.02
CA LEU A 35 -5.37 9.06 1.68
C LEU A 35 -5.65 8.63 3.12
N VAL A 36 -5.48 9.56 4.07
CA VAL A 36 -5.66 9.30 5.50
C VAL A 36 -6.60 10.33 6.10
N GLU A 37 -7.68 9.85 6.73
CA GLU A 37 -8.66 10.66 7.44
C GLU A 37 -8.83 10.11 8.86
N ALA A 38 -8.43 10.90 9.86
CA ALA A 38 -8.26 10.43 11.23
C ALA A 38 -7.43 9.12 11.28
N ASP A 39 -8.06 8.02 11.66
CA ASP A 39 -7.42 6.70 11.78
C ASP A 39 -7.70 5.82 10.55
N GLY A 40 -8.57 6.27 9.65
CA GLY A 40 -8.96 5.57 8.43
C GLY A 40 -7.97 5.80 7.29
N ILE A 41 -7.70 4.73 6.53
CA ILE A 41 -6.83 4.75 5.37
C ILE A 41 -7.62 4.25 4.17
N CYS A 42 -7.56 4.96 3.06
CA CYS A 42 -8.00 4.43 1.77
C CYS A 42 -6.94 4.70 0.71
N GLY A 43 -7.02 3.98 -0.41
CA GLY A 43 -6.08 4.19 -1.49
C GLY A 43 -6.49 3.56 -2.80
N THR A 44 -5.81 3.99 -3.84
CA THR A 44 -5.87 3.40 -5.18
C THR A 44 -4.49 2.92 -5.58
N TYR A 45 -4.44 1.88 -6.41
CA TYR A 45 -3.20 1.48 -7.04
C TYR A 45 -3.45 0.92 -8.44
N GLN A 46 -2.48 1.13 -9.33
CA GLN A 46 -2.56 0.68 -10.72
C GLN A 46 -1.17 0.55 -11.33
N GLY A 47 -1.07 -0.16 -12.45
CA GLY A 47 0.16 -0.34 -13.20
C GLY A 47 0.79 -1.72 -13.01
N GLY A 48 1.73 -2.06 -13.89
CA GLY A 48 2.18 -3.45 -14.04
C GLY A 48 1.03 -4.35 -14.53
N ARG A 49 0.72 -5.40 -13.77
CA ARG A 49 -0.38 -6.35 -14.08
C ARG A 49 -1.74 -5.93 -13.52
N ILE A 50 -1.80 -4.80 -12.81
CA ILE A 50 -3.00 -4.32 -12.13
C ILE A 50 -3.67 -3.26 -13.02
N ARG A 51 -4.89 -3.55 -13.45
CA ARG A 51 -5.72 -2.59 -14.18
C ARG A 51 -6.25 -1.54 -13.22
N TRP A 52 -6.93 -1.97 -12.16
CA TRP A 52 -7.47 -1.11 -11.10
C TRP A 52 -7.42 -1.80 -9.75
N GLY A 53 -6.86 -1.11 -8.75
CA GLY A 53 -6.75 -1.55 -7.38
C GLY A 53 -7.33 -0.55 -6.39
N LYS A 54 -7.96 -1.06 -5.34
CA LYS A 54 -8.49 -0.28 -4.21
C LYS A 54 -8.07 -0.93 -2.90
N GLN A 55 -7.89 -0.10 -1.89
CA GLN A 55 -7.61 -0.55 -0.53
C GLN A 55 -8.32 0.31 0.50
N VAL A 56 -8.66 -0.31 1.61
CA VAL A 56 -9.23 0.32 2.80
C VAL A 56 -8.55 -0.27 4.03
N GLY A 57 -8.37 0.52 5.06
CA GLY A 57 -7.72 0.05 6.26
C GLY A 57 -7.69 1.11 7.35
N ARG A 58 -6.79 0.90 8.30
CA ARG A 58 -6.68 1.75 9.48
C ARG A 58 -5.29 1.76 10.08
N VAL A 59 -5.01 2.80 10.85
CA VAL A 59 -3.89 2.86 11.77
C VAL A 59 -4.11 1.88 12.94
N THR A 60 -3.08 1.14 13.32
CA THR A 60 -3.12 0.15 14.40
C THR A 60 -2.08 0.39 15.50
N GLY A 61 -1.24 1.41 15.36
CA GLY A 61 -0.20 1.78 16.32
C GLY A 61 0.54 3.05 15.89
N PRO A 62 1.66 3.40 16.55
CA PRO A 62 2.42 4.62 16.25
C PRO A 62 2.93 4.68 14.80
N ASP A 63 3.31 3.53 14.26
CA ASP A 63 3.91 3.34 12.94
C ASP A 63 3.32 2.13 12.19
N THR A 64 2.23 1.55 12.68
CA THR A 64 1.63 0.33 12.12
C THR A 64 0.25 0.57 11.52
N ILE A 65 -0.03 -0.16 10.43
CA ILE A 65 -1.29 -0.10 9.69
C ILE A 65 -1.75 -1.50 9.29
N GLU A 66 -3.06 -1.66 9.09
CA GLU A 66 -3.68 -2.87 8.54
C GLU A 66 -4.59 -2.47 7.38
N LEU A 67 -4.50 -3.19 6.26
CA LEU A 67 -5.27 -2.92 5.03
C LEU A 67 -5.95 -4.20 4.53
N LEU A 68 -7.12 -4.01 3.94
CA LEU A 68 -7.75 -4.91 2.99
C LEU A 68 -7.59 -4.31 1.59
N PHE A 69 -7.27 -5.15 0.61
CA PHE A 69 -7.10 -4.71 -0.77
C PHE A 69 -7.81 -5.63 -1.74
N GLN A 70 -8.23 -5.07 -2.86
CA GLN A 70 -8.70 -5.83 -4.03
C GLN A 70 -8.25 -5.20 -5.34
N CYS A 71 -8.14 -6.00 -6.39
CA CYS A 71 -7.86 -5.50 -7.74
C CYS A 71 -8.54 -6.30 -8.86
N LEU A 72 -8.66 -5.62 -10.00
CA LEU A 72 -8.87 -6.20 -11.32
C LEU A 72 -7.52 -6.24 -12.05
N THR A 73 -7.12 -7.43 -12.52
CA THR A 73 -5.90 -7.60 -13.31
C THR A 73 -6.11 -7.27 -14.79
N LEU A 74 -5.03 -7.12 -15.55
CA LEU A 74 -5.11 -6.96 -17.01
C LEU A 74 -5.76 -8.18 -17.70
N ASP A 75 -5.62 -9.37 -17.11
CA ASP A 75 -6.22 -10.62 -17.59
C ASP A 75 -7.68 -10.81 -17.14
N GLY A 76 -8.28 -9.81 -16.47
CA GLY A 76 -9.68 -9.83 -16.04
C GLY A 76 -9.93 -10.60 -14.74
N GLN A 77 -8.90 -10.98 -13.99
CA GLN A 77 -9.06 -11.66 -12.71
C GLN A 77 -9.38 -10.68 -11.58
N LEU A 78 -10.28 -11.09 -10.68
CA LEU A 78 -10.57 -10.36 -9.44
C LEU A 78 -9.83 -11.04 -8.27
N LEU A 79 -8.93 -10.30 -7.64
CA LEU A 79 -8.15 -10.76 -6.49
C LEU A 79 -8.42 -9.88 -5.28
N ALA A 80 -8.40 -10.46 -4.08
CA ALA A 80 -8.51 -9.72 -2.82
C ALA A 80 -7.62 -10.32 -1.73
N GLY A 81 -7.13 -9.50 -0.81
CA GLY A 81 -6.20 -9.90 0.24
C GLY A 81 -6.18 -8.95 1.43
N TRP A 82 -5.34 -9.29 2.41
CA TRP A 82 -5.06 -8.51 3.60
C TRP A 82 -3.56 -8.21 3.69
N SER A 83 -3.21 -7.12 4.35
CA SER A 83 -1.81 -6.80 4.67
C SER A 83 -1.69 -6.10 6.02
N ARG A 84 -0.61 -6.39 6.74
CA ARG A 84 -0.19 -5.64 7.93
C ARG A 84 1.17 -5.05 7.66
N GLY A 85 1.32 -3.76 7.93
CA GLY A 85 2.55 -3.06 7.59
C GLY A 85 3.05 -2.08 8.63
N THR A 86 4.31 -1.73 8.46
CA THR A 86 5.05 -0.73 9.23
C THR A 86 5.44 0.42 8.30
N VAL A 87 5.38 1.65 8.83
CA VAL A 87 5.76 2.88 8.14
C VAL A 87 7.09 3.36 8.69
N GLY A 88 8.11 3.33 7.85
CA GLY A 88 9.48 3.72 8.18
C GLY A 88 9.95 4.94 7.41
N VAL A 89 11.24 5.21 7.55
CA VAL A 89 11.96 6.26 6.83
C VAL A 89 13.30 5.67 6.37
N ASP A 90 13.72 5.96 5.15
CA ASP A 90 15.05 5.58 4.65
C ASP A 90 16.15 6.59 5.04
N ASP A 91 17.40 6.28 4.68
CA ASP A 91 18.56 7.14 4.97
C ASP A 91 18.47 8.53 4.31
N ALA A 92 17.65 8.69 3.27
CA ALA A 92 17.41 9.95 2.58
C ALA A 92 16.23 10.74 3.17
N GLY A 93 15.53 10.20 4.17
CA GLY A 93 14.36 10.83 4.79
C GLY A 93 13.03 10.53 4.10
N GLY A 94 13.04 9.72 3.04
CA GLY A 94 11.88 9.27 2.28
C GLY A 94 11.05 8.25 3.05
N THR A 95 9.73 8.29 2.88
CA THR A 95 8.85 7.35 3.59
C THR A 95 8.94 5.95 2.98
N THR A 96 9.05 4.93 3.81
CA THR A 96 9.06 3.53 3.37
C THR A 96 7.92 2.74 4.00
N LEU A 97 7.41 1.73 3.28
CA LEU A 97 6.41 0.81 3.82
C LEU A 97 6.91 -0.62 3.69
N SER A 98 6.74 -1.42 4.75
CA SER A 98 6.98 -2.85 4.72
C SER A 98 5.72 -3.58 5.11
N PHE A 99 5.34 -4.62 4.36
CA PHE A 99 4.12 -5.38 4.60
C PHE A 99 4.39 -6.88 4.64
N VAL A 100 3.66 -7.57 5.53
CA VAL A 100 3.31 -8.99 5.36
C VAL A 100 1.88 -9.02 4.84
N TRP A 101 1.63 -9.84 3.82
CA TRP A 101 0.32 -9.92 3.17
C TRP A 101 -0.10 -11.36 2.86
N GLY A 102 -1.40 -11.55 2.67
CA GLY A 102 -1.98 -12.83 2.25
C GLY A 102 -3.23 -12.66 1.39
N TRP A 103 -3.52 -13.66 0.56
CA TRP A 103 -4.73 -13.68 -0.28
C TRP A 103 -5.96 -14.14 0.51
N LEU A 104 -7.09 -13.49 0.25
CA LEU A 104 -8.43 -13.86 0.73
C LEU A 104 -9.27 -14.51 -0.38
N SER A 105 -9.08 -14.08 -1.63
CA SER A 105 -9.83 -14.57 -2.78
C SER A 105 -9.04 -14.43 -4.08
N GLY A 106 -9.30 -15.33 -5.03
CA GLY A 106 -8.72 -15.34 -6.38
C GLY A 106 -7.30 -15.91 -6.47
N ALA A 107 -6.60 -16.06 -5.34
CA ALA A 107 -5.28 -16.69 -5.26
C ALA A 107 -5.07 -17.29 -3.85
N THR A 108 -3.99 -18.04 -3.67
CA THR A 108 -3.59 -18.63 -2.39
C THR A 108 -2.17 -18.24 -2.02
N GLY A 109 -1.84 -18.30 -0.73
CA GLY A 109 -0.52 -17.93 -0.21
C GLY A 109 -0.43 -16.47 0.24
N GLY A 110 0.80 -16.04 0.47
CA GLY A 110 1.14 -14.72 1.00
C GLY A 110 2.61 -14.42 0.78
N GLY A 111 3.05 -13.26 1.24
CA GLY A 111 4.43 -12.82 1.05
C GLY A 111 4.75 -11.53 1.78
N GLU A 112 5.89 -10.97 1.41
CA GLU A 112 6.39 -9.71 1.94
C GLU A 112 6.64 -8.72 0.82
N SER A 113 6.40 -7.45 1.11
CA SER A 113 6.59 -6.39 0.12
C SER A 113 7.08 -5.09 0.75
N HIS A 114 7.92 -4.38 0.01
CA HIS A 114 8.60 -3.16 0.42
C HIS A 114 8.41 -2.06 -0.61
N TYR A 115 8.11 -0.86 -0.13
CA TYR A 115 7.63 0.25 -0.92
C TYR A 115 8.45 1.47 -0.53
N VAL A 116 8.76 2.29 -1.52
CA VAL A 116 9.45 3.56 -1.34
C VAL A 116 8.59 4.68 -1.90
N GLU A 117 8.62 5.82 -1.22
CA GLU A 117 7.96 7.03 -1.67
C GLU A 117 8.46 7.45 -3.05
N CYS A 118 7.57 7.98 -3.89
CA CYS A 118 7.91 8.45 -5.22
C CYS A 118 7.11 9.69 -5.61
N ASP A 119 7.73 10.55 -6.41
CA ASP A 119 7.13 11.79 -6.91
C ASP A 119 6.29 11.60 -8.19
N SER A 120 5.80 10.37 -8.44
CA SER A 120 5.12 10.04 -9.70
C SER A 120 3.96 11.01 -9.97
N PRO A 121 3.94 11.71 -11.12
CA PRO A 121 2.85 12.61 -11.46
C PRO A 121 1.54 11.82 -11.63
N SER A 122 0.42 12.48 -11.34
CA SER A 122 -0.95 11.97 -11.45
C SER A 122 -1.35 11.59 -12.86
#